data_AF-A0A409X9Y7-F1
#
_entry.id   AF-A0A409X9Y7-F1
#
_cell.length_a   1.000
_cell.length_b   1.000
_cell.length_c   1.000
_cell.angle_alpha   90.00
_cell.angle_beta   90.00
_cell.angle_gamma   90.00
#
_symmetry.space_group_name_H-M   'P 1'
#
loop_
_entity.id
_entity.type
_entity.pdbx_description
1 polymer ?
#
loop_
_entity_poly.entity_id
_entity_poly.type
_entity_poly.pdbx_seq_one_letter_code
_entity_poly.pdbx_strand_id
1 'polypeptide(L)'
;MNGLIDELDSSPPIAADLLGNPLCKQVEQTLDSMRPYPGDPVWEARDLDRFWVTQINDEELIVVDNITGDEEILPIRLALRPGFMMGRWYAIKRTQKTRVRVKPLPRWHKALYEPKFCYAKNIAWRLTNREEFEESFWAKGHKKSAWKRFRVELDEYRGTYHVWDQDLDFVFDIPIRAARDPRTNITRWYYRRISKEFLHAIQLAFDESDDWGLSGLFDNVLDDDLYPHMLELF
;
A
#
# COMPACT_ATOMS: atom_id res chain seq x y z
N MET A 1 30.17 -1.96 -12.14
CA MET A 1 29.13 -2.27 -11.12
C MET A 1 28.12 -1.14 -10.89
N ASN A 2 28.49 0.15 -10.86
CA ASN A 2 27.50 1.25 -10.73
C ASN A 2 26.45 1.30 -11.86
N GLY A 3 26.81 0.86 -13.06
CA GLY A 3 25.93 0.90 -14.24
C GLY A 3 24.60 0.14 -14.12
N LEU A 4 24.50 -0.90 -13.27
CA LEU A 4 23.27 -1.70 -13.09
C LEU A 4 22.25 -1.00 -12.18
N ILE A 5 22.71 -0.29 -11.14
CA ILE A 5 21.85 0.57 -10.33
C ILE A 5 21.37 1.74 -11.19
N ASP A 6 22.23 2.23 -12.09
CA ASP A 6 21.90 3.30 -13.03
C ASP A 6 20.89 2.85 -14.11
N GLU A 7 20.92 1.58 -14.56
CA GLU A 7 19.94 1.03 -15.51
C GLU A 7 18.54 0.86 -14.92
N LEU A 8 18.43 0.27 -13.72
CA LEU A 8 17.19 0.26 -12.93
C LEU A 8 16.68 1.68 -12.67
N ASP A 9 17.58 2.66 -12.72
CA ASP A 9 17.26 4.04 -12.47
C ASP A 9 16.67 4.80 -13.66
N SER A 10 17.06 4.38 -14.86
CA SER A 10 16.71 5.00 -16.13
C SER A 10 15.34 4.59 -16.70
N SER A 11 14.77 3.47 -16.22
CA SER A 11 13.44 3.02 -16.66
C SER A 11 12.33 3.84 -15.99
N PRO A 12 11.34 4.35 -16.77
CA PRO A 12 10.21 5.07 -16.19
C PRO A 12 9.42 4.12 -15.27
N PRO A 13 8.93 4.61 -14.13
CA PRO A 13 8.17 3.78 -13.20
C PRO A 13 6.89 3.28 -13.89
N ILE A 14 6.68 1.97 -13.85
CA ILE A 14 5.41 1.37 -14.27
C ILE A 14 4.37 1.76 -13.21
N ALA A 15 3.15 2.17 -13.61
CA ALA A 15 2.11 2.60 -12.66
C ALA A 15 1.81 1.53 -11.59
N ALA A 16 1.97 0.25 -11.95
CA ALA A 16 1.85 -0.90 -11.06
C ALA A 16 2.90 -0.93 -9.93
N ASP A 17 4.03 -0.22 -10.07
CA ASP A 17 5.07 -0.12 -9.04
C ASP A 17 4.85 1.03 -8.06
N LEU A 18 3.98 1.99 -8.39
CA LEU A 18 3.67 3.12 -7.53
C LEU A 18 2.73 2.68 -6.41
N LEU A 19 2.94 3.17 -5.19
CA LEU A 19 2.06 2.86 -4.06
C LEU A 19 0.62 3.31 -4.30
N GLY A 20 0.41 4.43 -4.99
CA GLY A 20 -0.91 5.05 -5.07
C GLY A 20 -1.43 5.49 -3.70
N ASN A 21 -2.74 5.73 -3.58
CA ASN A 21 -3.34 6.18 -2.33
C ASN A 21 -4.34 5.16 -1.76
N PRO A 22 -3.86 4.17 -0.97
CA PRO A 22 -4.74 3.14 -0.42
C PRO A 22 -5.74 3.69 0.59
N LEU A 23 -5.49 4.87 1.17
CA LEU A 23 -6.45 5.52 2.07
C LEU A 23 -7.70 5.98 1.30
N CYS A 24 -7.53 6.63 0.15
CA CYS A 24 -8.66 7.05 -0.70
C CYS A 24 -9.57 5.86 -1.04
N LYS A 25 -8.98 4.78 -1.57
CA LYS A 25 -9.70 3.55 -1.91
C LYS A 25 -10.43 2.95 -0.71
N GLN A 26 -9.81 2.95 0.46
CA GLN A 26 -10.47 2.44 1.66
C GLN A 26 -11.66 3.33 2.08
N VAL A 27 -11.54 4.65 1.96
CA VAL A 27 -12.64 5.59 2.27
C VAL A 27 -13.81 5.38 1.31
N GLU A 28 -13.55 5.30 0.00
CA GLU A 28 -14.56 5.00 -1.05
C GLU A 28 -15.36 3.75 -0.68
N GLN A 29 -14.67 2.63 -0.49
CA GLN A 29 -15.27 1.34 -0.17
C GLN A 29 -16.04 1.35 1.15
N THR A 30 -15.48 2.01 2.17
CA THR A 30 -16.13 2.11 3.48
C THR A 30 -17.45 2.87 3.33
N LEU A 31 -17.45 3.98 2.61
CA LEU A 31 -18.66 4.77 2.37
C LEU A 31 -19.67 4.00 1.51
N ASP A 32 -19.21 3.27 0.50
CA ASP A 32 -20.06 2.47 -0.39
C ASP A 32 -20.75 1.31 0.32
N SER A 33 -20.02 0.61 1.19
CA SER A 33 -20.58 -0.47 2.00
C SER A 33 -21.67 -0.02 2.97
N MET A 34 -21.75 1.29 3.23
CA MET A 34 -22.64 1.90 4.22
C MET A 34 -23.92 2.51 3.61
N ARG A 35 -24.09 2.43 2.29
CA ARG A 35 -25.33 2.85 1.62
C ARG A 35 -26.55 2.05 2.10
N PRO A 36 -27.77 2.63 2.09
CA PRO A 36 -28.08 3.99 1.65
C PRO A 36 -27.80 5.03 2.73
N TYR A 37 -27.68 6.28 2.30
CA TYR A 37 -27.56 7.50 3.08
C TYR A 37 -28.88 8.30 3.10
N PRO A 38 -29.04 9.20 4.09
CA PRO A 38 -30.17 10.11 4.16
C PRO A 38 -30.41 10.90 2.85
N GLY A 39 -31.64 10.86 2.35
CA GLY A 39 -32.05 11.57 1.13
C GLY A 39 -31.58 10.91 -0.17
N ASP A 40 -31.08 9.67 -0.12
CA ASP A 40 -30.78 8.91 -1.33
C ASP A 40 -32.05 8.52 -2.09
N PRO A 41 -31.98 8.46 -3.43
CA PRO A 41 -33.09 7.98 -4.24
C PRO A 41 -33.37 6.50 -3.95
N VAL A 42 -34.65 6.13 -3.93
CA VAL A 42 -35.11 4.74 -3.66
C VAL A 42 -34.64 3.76 -4.74
N TRP A 43 -34.34 4.26 -5.93
CA TRP A 43 -33.90 3.48 -7.10
C TRP A 43 -32.37 3.40 -7.24
N GLU A 44 -31.59 3.88 -6.26
CA GLU A 44 -30.13 3.78 -6.31
C GLU A 44 -29.70 2.31 -6.40
N ALA A 45 -29.05 1.95 -7.51
CA ALA A 45 -28.49 0.63 -7.70
C ALA A 45 -27.13 0.54 -6.99
N ARG A 46 -26.89 -0.56 -6.27
CA ARG A 46 -25.69 -0.77 -5.43
C ARG A 46 -24.45 -1.22 -6.21
N ASP A 47 -24.58 -1.37 -7.51
CA ASP A 47 -23.58 -1.87 -8.45
C ASP A 47 -22.70 -0.76 -9.06
N LEU A 48 -22.99 0.51 -8.79
CA LEU A 48 -22.18 1.65 -9.26
C LEU A 48 -21.22 2.14 -8.18
N ASP A 49 -19.99 2.51 -8.56
CA ASP A 49 -19.05 3.24 -7.71
C ASP A 49 -19.54 4.69 -7.50
N ARG A 50 -20.01 4.97 -6.29
CA ARG A 50 -20.63 6.28 -5.96
C ARG A 50 -19.62 7.26 -5.45
N PHE A 51 -18.73 6.82 -4.57
CA PHE A 51 -17.76 7.71 -3.98
C PHE A 51 -16.48 7.68 -4.79
N TRP A 52 -15.99 8.86 -5.12
CA TRP A 52 -14.65 9.08 -5.59
C TRP A 52 -13.91 9.94 -4.57
N VAL A 53 -12.72 9.52 -4.16
CA VAL A 53 -11.94 10.18 -3.13
C VAL A 53 -10.55 10.47 -3.67
N THR A 54 -10.15 11.73 -3.60
CA THR A 54 -8.76 12.12 -3.91
C THR A 54 -8.15 12.92 -2.77
N GLN A 55 -6.82 12.87 -2.70
CA GLN A 55 -6.04 13.69 -1.79
C GLN A 55 -5.71 15.01 -2.47
N ILE A 56 -6.09 16.12 -1.84
CA ILE A 56 -5.84 17.46 -2.37
C ILE A 56 -4.56 18.09 -1.82
N ASN A 57 -4.15 17.70 -0.62
CA ASN A 57 -2.92 18.10 0.05
C ASN A 57 -2.54 17.07 1.13
N ASP A 58 -1.48 17.31 1.90
CA ASP A 58 -0.99 16.37 2.93
C ASP A 58 -1.93 16.20 4.14
N GLU A 59 -2.98 17.01 4.25
CA GLU A 59 -3.88 17.06 5.40
C GLU A 59 -5.33 16.68 5.08
N GLU A 60 -5.74 16.73 3.81
CA GLU A 60 -7.15 16.69 3.40
C GLU A 60 -7.40 15.79 2.20
N LEU A 61 -8.54 15.09 2.29
CA LEU A 61 -9.17 14.37 1.19
C LEU A 61 -10.44 15.12 0.77
N ILE A 62 -10.77 15.05 -0.51
CA ILE A 62 -12.10 15.42 -1.01
C ILE A 62 -12.87 14.13 -1.31
N VAL A 63 -14.07 14.03 -0.77
CA VAL A 63 -15.03 12.96 -1.03
C VAL A 63 -16.09 13.51 -1.97
N VAL A 64 -16.19 12.95 -3.16
CA VAL A 64 -17.19 13.29 -4.17
C VAL A 64 -18.22 12.18 -4.24
N ASP A 65 -19.48 12.54 -4.10
CA ASP A 65 -20.63 11.63 -4.24
C ASP A 65 -21.25 11.81 -5.62
N ASN A 66 -20.92 10.90 -6.53
CA ASN A 66 -21.32 10.96 -7.94
C ASN A 66 -22.84 10.86 -8.15
N ILE A 67 -23.58 10.34 -7.18
CA ILE A 67 -25.04 10.21 -7.26
C ILE A 67 -25.72 11.54 -6.90
N THR A 68 -25.15 12.28 -5.97
CA THR A 68 -25.78 13.51 -5.44
C THR A 68 -25.11 14.79 -5.93
N GLY A 69 -23.91 14.68 -6.51
CA GLY A 69 -23.05 15.81 -6.87
C GLY A 69 -22.42 16.51 -5.66
N ASP A 70 -22.52 15.91 -4.47
CA ASP A 70 -22.02 16.51 -3.23
C ASP A 70 -20.51 16.31 -3.10
N GLU A 71 -19.83 17.38 -2.69
CA GLU A 71 -18.43 17.35 -2.28
C GLU A 71 -18.31 17.62 -0.78
N GLU A 72 -17.44 16.86 -0.12
CA GLU A 72 -17.12 17.03 1.30
C GLU A 72 -15.62 16.88 1.56
N ILE A 73 -15.06 17.82 2.34
CA ILE A 73 -13.67 17.75 2.78
C ILE A 73 -13.58 16.85 4.02
N LEU A 74 -12.69 15.86 3.95
CA LEU A 74 -12.38 14.93 5.04
C LEU A 74 -10.91 15.08 5.45
N PRO A 75 -10.63 15.59 6.66
CA PRO A 75 -9.27 15.61 7.18
C PRO A 75 -8.66 14.21 7.26
N ILE A 76 -7.46 14.02 6.71
CA ILE A 76 -6.71 12.75 6.71
C ILE A 76 -6.53 12.23 8.13
N ARG A 77 -6.28 13.12 9.11
CA ARG A 77 -6.19 12.75 10.53
C ARG A 77 -7.45 12.07 11.07
N LEU A 78 -8.64 12.44 10.55
CA LEU A 78 -9.90 11.83 10.93
C LEU A 78 -10.11 10.51 10.20
N ALA A 79 -9.77 10.43 8.91
CA ALA A 79 -9.78 9.17 8.17
C ALA A 79 -8.85 8.16 8.88
N LEU A 80 -7.63 8.53 9.21
CA LEU A 80 -6.69 7.63 9.89
C LEU A 80 -7.03 7.32 11.36
N ARG A 81 -8.05 7.95 11.94
CA ARG A 81 -8.41 7.75 13.34
C ARG A 81 -9.16 6.41 13.52
N PRO A 82 -8.62 5.47 14.32
CA PRO A 82 -9.34 4.25 14.64
C PRO A 82 -10.67 4.54 15.33
N GLY A 83 -11.72 3.84 14.91
CA GLY A 83 -13.07 4.00 15.46
C GLY A 83 -13.80 5.26 14.99
N PHE A 84 -13.25 6.01 14.03
CA PHE A 84 -14.00 7.03 13.32
C PHE A 84 -15.24 6.39 12.68
N MET A 85 -16.41 7.01 12.83
CA MET A 85 -17.65 6.46 12.25
C MET A 85 -17.88 7.10 10.87
N MET A 86 -17.14 6.61 9.87
CA MET A 86 -17.11 7.18 8.51
C MET A 86 -18.51 7.35 7.91
N GLY A 87 -19.33 6.29 7.91
CA GLY A 87 -20.70 6.37 7.39
C GLY A 87 -21.61 7.29 8.20
N ARG A 88 -21.47 7.32 9.53
CA ARG A 88 -22.22 8.28 10.36
C ARG A 88 -21.84 9.72 10.03
N TRP A 89 -20.55 9.99 9.89
CA TRP A 89 -20.05 11.32 9.51
C TRP A 89 -20.69 11.76 8.20
N TYR A 90 -20.64 10.92 7.16
CA TYR A 90 -21.22 11.25 5.86
C TYR A 90 -22.75 11.36 5.91
N ALA A 91 -23.44 10.48 6.64
CA ALA A 91 -24.89 10.54 6.82
C ALA A 91 -25.36 11.85 7.50
N ILE A 92 -24.57 12.38 8.44
CA ILE A 92 -24.85 13.68 9.06
C ILE A 92 -24.72 14.82 8.04
N LYS A 93 -23.67 14.81 7.20
CA LYS A 93 -23.51 15.79 6.11
C LYS A 93 -24.69 15.77 5.15
N ARG A 94 -25.10 14.57 4.72
CA ARG A 94 -26.30 14.37 3.89
C ARG A 94 -27.58 14.87 4.54
N THR A 95 -27.77 14.63 5.84
CA THR A 95 -28.92 15.15 6.60
C THR A 95 -28.92 16.68 6.64
N GLN A 96 -27.76 17.31 6.80
CA GLN A 96 -27.63 18.77 6.82
C GLN A 96 -27.97 19.39 5.46
N LYS A 97 -27.51 18.78 4.36
CA LYS A 97 -27.77 19.25 2.99
C LYS A 97 -29.22 19.02 2.55
N THR A 98 -29.74 17.80 2.72
CA THR A 98 -31.08 17.42 2.22
C THR A 98 -32.21 17.85 3.16
N ARG A 99 -31.90 18.25 4.40
CA ARG A 99 -32.87 18.49 5.48
C ARG A 99 -33.74 17.27 5.84
N VAL A 100 -33.41 16.09 5.34
CA VAL A 100 -34.10 14.83 5.67
C VAL A 100 -33.60 14.36 7.03
N ARG A 101 -34.44 14.49 8.06
CA ARG A 101 -34.14 13.95 9.39
C ARG A 101 -34.24 12.43 9.37
N VAL A 102 -33.11 11.75 9.56
CA VAL A 102 -33.10 10.30 9.82
C VAL A 102 -32.93 10.07 11.32
N LYS A 103 -33.99 9.58 11.97
CA LYS A 103 -33.95 9.19 13.39
C LYS A 103 -34.58 7.81 13.60
N PRO A 104 -33.81 6.83 14.13
CA PRO A 104 -32.35 6.79 14.27
C PRO A 104 -31.63 6.38 12.97
N LEU A 105 -30.37 6.79 12.81
CA LEU A 105 -29.50 6.26 11.74
C LEU A 105 -29.37 4.73 11.86
N PRO A 106 -29.32 4.00 10.73
CA PRO A 106 -29.08 2.58 10.71
C PRO A 106 -27.84 2.14 11.52
N ARG A 107 -27.87 0.89 12.02
CA ARG A 107 -26.76 0.35 12.84
C ARG A 107 -25.43 0.31 12.07
N TRP A 108 -25.44 0.02 10.78
CA TRP A 108 -24.22 -0.10 9.98
C TRP A 108 -23.49 1.23 9.76
N HIS A 109 -24.18 2.38 9.79
CA HIS A 109 -23.52 3.69 9.81
C HIS A 109 -22.68 3.92 11.08
N LYS A 110 -22.92 3.13 12.14
CA LYS A 110 -22.16 3.17 13.39
C LYS A 110 -21.02 2.16 13.43
N ALA A 111 -20.81 1.40 12.35
CA ALA A 111 -19.67 0.49 12.26
C ALA A 111 -18.37 1.28 12.41
N LEU A 112 -17.42 0.71 13.15
CA LEU A 112 -16.13 1.33 13.40
C LEU A 112 -15.28 1.25 12.13
N TYR A 113 -14.73 2.39 11.71
CA TYR A 113 -13.72 2.41 10.68
C TYR A 113 -12.38 1.99 11.28
N GLU A 114 -11.77 0.98 10.66
CA GLU A 114 -10.43 0.53 10.98
C GLU A 114 -9.50 0.82 9.80
N PRO A 115 -8.92 2.04 9.75
CA PRO A 115 -7.93 2.40 8.72
C PRO A 115 -6.63 1.62 8.88
N LYS A 116 -6.47 0.90 10.00
CA LYS A 116 -5.25 0.18 10.35
C LYS A 116 -4.93 -0.80 9.22
N PHE A 117 -3.67 -0.75 8.80
CA PHE A 117 -3.06 -1.60 7.78
C PHE A 117 -3.41 -1.29 6.32
N CYS A 118 -4.11 -0.21 5.94
CA CYS A 118 -4.33 0.06 4.51
C CYS A 118 -3.01 0.25 3.75
N TYR A 119 -2.11 1.09 4.26
CA TYR A 119 -0.77 1.26 3.68
C TYR A 119 0.09 -0.01 3.81
N ALA A 120 0.10 -0.66 4.97
CA ALA A 120 0.90 -1.88 5.17
C ALA A 120 0.47 -3.02 4.22
N LYS A 121 -0.83 -3.25 4.09
CA LYS A 121 -1.40 -4.22 3.14
C LYS A 121 -1.10 -3.84 1.70
N ASN A 122 -1.19 -2.55 1.37
CA ASN A 122 -0.87 -2.08 0.03
C ASN A 122 0.60 -2.29 -0.32
N ILE A 123 1.53 -1.98 0.60
CA ILE A 123 2.97 -2.27 0.43
C ILE A 123 3.19 -3.77 0.20
N ALA A 124 2.67 -4.62 1.10
CA ALA A 124 2.83 -6.07 0.98
C ALA A 124 2.25 -6.62 -0.33
N TRP A 125 1.09 -6.11 -0.77
CA TRP A 125 0.43 -6.52 -2.00
C TRP A 125 1.25 -6.15 -3.23
N ARG A 126 1.71 -4.89 -3.29
CA ARG A 126 2.51 -4.37 -4.39
C ARG A 126 3.83 -5.14 -4.54
N LEU A 127 4.49 -5.43 -3.42
CA LEU A 127 5.72 -6.24 -3.43
C LEU A 127 5.47 -7.69 -3.84
N THR A 128 4.30 -8.25 -3.51
CA THR A 128 3.96 -9.64 -3.85
C THR A 128 3.57 -9.78 -5.33
N ASN A 129 2.69 -8.92 -5.82
CA ASN A 129 2.02 -9.11 -7.12
C ASN A 129 2.58 -8.22 -8.23
N ARG A 130 3.30 -7.14 -7.90
CA ARG A 130 3.68 -6.07 -8.85
C ARG A 130 2.52 -5.55 -9.69
N GLU A 131 1.32 -5.54 -9.11
CA GLU A 131 0.07 -5.14 -9.74
C GLU A 131 -0.59 -4.00 -8.95
N GLU A 132 -1.53 -3.30 -9.59
CA GLU A 132 -2.40 -2.38 -8.85
C GLU A 132 -3.17 -3.09 -7.74
N PHE A 133 -3.40 -2.38 -6.64
CA PHE A 133 -4.14 -2.93 -5.51
C PHE A 133 -5.61 -3.07 -5.90
N GLU A 134 -6.02 -4.29 -6.27
CA GLU A 134 -7.34 -4.56 -6.84
C GLU A 134 -8.45 -4.56 -5.76
N GLU A 135 -9.59 -3.96 -6.11
CA GLU A 135 -10.76 -3.75 -5.23
C GLU A 135 -11.39 -5.05 -4.71
N SER A 136 -11.21 -6.15 -5.45
CA SER A 136 -11.70 -7.49 -5.10
C SER A 136 -11.07 -8.04 -3.80
N PHE A 137 -9.94 -7.49 -3.39
CA PHE A 137 -9.13 -7.97 -2.27
C PHE A 137 -9.78 -7.76 -0.89
N TRP A 138 -10.60 -6.70 -0.73
CA TRP A 138 -11.37 -6.48 0.50
C TRP A 138 -12.71 -7.24 0.50
N ALA A 139 -13.27 -7.53 -0.68
CA ALA A 139 -14.61 -8.08 -0.84
C ALA A 139 -14.66 -9.61 -0.71
N LYS A 140 -13.58 -10.31 -1.07
CA LYS A 140 -13.48 -11.76 -0.92
C LYS A 140 -12.54 -12.07 0.23
N GLY A 141 -13.01 -12.83 1.21
CA GLY A 141 -12.22 -13.32 2.34
C GLY A 141 -11.07 -14.23 1.87
N HIS A 142 -10.07 -13.65 1.22
CA HIS A 142 -8.86 -14.34 0.81
C HIS A 142 -8.24 -14.93 2.05
N LYS A 143 -8.06 -16.26 2.01
CA LYS A 143 -7.44 -17.03 3.09
C LYS A 143 -6.11 -16.37 3.43
N LYS A 144 -5.84 -16.19 4.73
CA LYS A 144 -4.59 -15.65 5.32
C LYS A 144 -3.28 -16.23 4.71
N SER A 145 -3.34 -17.28 3.91
CA SER A 145 -2.22 -18.01 3.32
C SER A 145 -1.58 -17.38 2.08
N ALA A 146 -2.10 -16.28 1.51
CA ALA A 146 -1.52 -15.66 0.31
C ALA A 146 -0.37 -14.68 0.59
N TRP A 147 -0.16 -14.27 1.85
CA TRP A 147 0.86 -13.29 2.26
C TRP A 147 2.12 -13.95 2.83
N LYS A 148 2.63 -15.01 2.19
CA LYS A 148 3.74 -15.77 2.80
C LYS A 148 5.07 -15.04 2.76
N ARG A 149 5.30 -14.23 1.73
CA ARG A 149 6.60 -13.60 1.54
C ARG A 149 6.73 -12.29 2.29
N PHE A 150 5.78 -11.36 2.16
CA PHE A 150 5.92 -10.03 2.76
C PHE A 150 4.99 -9.83 3.95
N ARG A 151 5.58 -9.55 5.12
CA ARG A 151 4.87 -9.06 6.30
C ARG A 151 5.25 -7.60 6.53
N VAL A 152 4.24 -6.73 6.61
CA VAL A 152 4.45 -5.29 6.79
C VAL A 152 3.73 -4.80 8.04
N GLU A 153 4.48 -4.15 8.93
CA GLU A 153 3.95 -3.65 10.21
C GLU A 153 4.34 -2.19 10.43
N LEU A 154 3.42 -1.39 10.97
CA LEU A 154 3.70 -0.01 11.34
C LEU A 154 4.34 0.04 12.73
N ASP A 155 5.53 0.62 12.82
CA ASP A 155 6.12 1.06 14.07
C ASP A 155 5.78 2.53 14.28
N GLU A 156 4.75 2.77 15.08
CA GLU A 156 4.27 4.12 15.40
C GLU A 156 5.31 4.95 16.15
N TYR A 157 6.20 4.31 16.91
CA TYR A 157 7.22 5.00 17.70
C TYR A 157 8.33 5.53 16.79
N ARG A 158 8.77 4.73 15.82
CA ARG A 158 9.81 5.13 14.85
C ARG A 158 9.24 5.90 13.66
N GLY A 159 7.93 5.83 13.43
CA GLY A 159 7.31 6.41 12.24
C GLY A 159 7.76 5.73 10.96
N THR A 160 7.94 4.40 11.00
CA THR A 160 8.38 3.57 9.88
C THR A 160 7.46 2.36 9.70
N TYR A 161 7.38 1.82 8.50
CA TYR A 161 6.88 0.47 8.29
C TYR A 161 8.05 -0.51 8.18
N HIS A 162 7.98 -1.57 8.97
CA HIS A 162 8.87 -2.72 8.90
C HIS A 162 8.39 -3.63 7.80
N VAL A 163 9.17 -3.79 6.73
CA VAL A 163 8.90 -4.72 5.63
C VAL A 163 9.80 -5.93 5.81
N TRP A 164 9.23 -7.05 6.24
CA TRP A 164 9.93 -8.32 6.37
C TRP A 164 9.64 -9.20 5.16
N ASP A 165 10.69 -9.49 4.37
CA ASP A 165 10.69 -10.57 3.39
C ASP A 165 11.02 -11.88 4.11
N GLN A 166 10.01 -12.70 4.36
CA GLN A 166 10.11 -13.95 5.10
C GLN A 166 10.80 -15.06 4.31
N ASP A 167 10.84 -14.96 2.98
CA ASP A 167 11.50 -15.97 2.14
C ASP A 167 13.01 -15.77 2.13
N LEU A 168 13.47 -14.52 2.21
CA LEU A 168 14.89 -14.15 2.19
C LEU A 168 15.42 -13.73 3.56
N ASP A 169 14.56 -13.70 4.58
CA ASP A 169 14.82 -13.26 5.95
C ASP A 169 15.47 -11.86 6.07
N PHE A 170 15.08 -10.95 5.18
CA PHE A 170 15.50 -9.55 5.23
C PHE A 170 14.42 -8.65 5.81
N VAL A 171 14.83 -7.67 6.62
CA VAL A 171 13.95 -6.65 7.18
C VAL A 171 14.41 -5.27 6.76
N PHE A 172 13.50 -4.50 6.16
CA PHE A 172 13.76 -3.14 5.69
C PHE A 172 12.76 -2.14 6.25
N ASP A 173 13.26 -0.98 6.65
CA ASP A 173 12.44 0.13 7.13
C ASP A 173 12.10 1.11 6.00
N ILE A 174 10.82 1.38 5.79
CA ILE A 174 10.34 2.50 4.96
C ILE A 174 9.74 3.59 5.84
N PRO A 175 10.22 4.84 5.77
CA PRO A 175 9.64 5.97 6.50
C PRO A 175 8.16 6.19 6.16
N ILE A 176 7.35 6.55 7.15
CA ILE A 176 5.90 6.76 6.97
C ILE A 176 5.58 7.79 5.88
N ARG A 177 6.43 8.82 5.71
CA ARG A 177 6.26 9.82 4.66
C ARG A 177 6.40 9.20 3.26
N ALA A 178 7.41 8.36 3.07
CA ALA A 178 7.62 7.65 1.80
C ALA A 178 6.51 6.60 1.57
N ALA A 179 6.12 5.86 2.60
CA ALA A 179 5.05 4.86 2.52
C ALA A 179 3.66 5.47 2.24
N ARG A 180 3.47 6.76 2.50
CA ARG A 180 2.22 7.50 2.24
C ARG A 180 2.27 8.35 0.98
N ASP A 181 3.44 8.54 0.37
CA ASP A 181 3.56 9.24 -0.90
C ASP A 181 3.08 8.30 -2.02
N PRO A 182 2.00 8.65 -2.75
CA PRO A 182 1.49 7.84 -3.85
C PRO A 182 2.51 7.59 -4.96
N ARG A 183 3.53 8.45 -5.07
CA ARG A 183 4.57 8.39 -6.10
C ARG A 183 5.74 7.50 -5.72
N THR A 184 5.78 6.97 -4.51
CA THR A 184 6.83 6.04 -4.10
C THR A 184 6.72 4.76 -4.94
N ASN A 185 7.79 4.48 -5.71
CA ASN A 185 7.95 3.20 -6.38
C ASN A 185 8.46 2.18 -5.36
N ILE A 186 7.55 1.36 -4.82
CA ILE A 186 7.85 0.44 -3.72
C ILE A 186 8.71 -0.74 -4.18
N THR A 187 8.47 -1.21 -5.41
CA THR A 187 9.22 -2.30 -6.05
C THR A 187 10.69 -1.93 -6.18
N ARG A 188 10.99 -0.77 -6.78
CA ARG A 188 12.36 -0.25 -6.95
C ARG A 188 13.01 0.10 -5.62
N TRP A 189 12.25 0.66 -4.67
CA TRP A 189 12.75 0.87 -3.30
C TRP A 189 13.24 -0.45 -2.70
N TYR A 190 12.45 -1.52 -2.81
CA TYR A 190 12.75 -2.83 -2.26
C TYR A 190 13.97 -3.46 -2.94
N TYR A 191 13.99 -3.54 -4.27
CA TYR A 191 15.09 -4.16 -5.01
C TYR A 191 16.43 -3.45 -4.77
N ARG A 192 16.44 -2.11 -4.71
CA ARG A 192 17.66 -1.36 -4.36
C ARG A 192 18.20 -1.72 -2.97
N ARG A 193 17.33 -2.05 -2.01
CA ARG A 193 17.75 -2.47 -0.67
C ARG A 193 18.32 -3.89 -0.72
N ILE A 194 17.60 -4.81 -1.36
CA ILE A 194 18.03 -6.19 -1.45
C ILE A 194 19.37 -6.33 -2.18
N SER A 195 19.57 -5.63 -3.30
CA SER A 195 20.82 -5.71 -4.05
C SER A 195 22.01 -5.22 -3.23
N LYS A 196 21.81 -4.21 -2.36
CA LYS A 196 22.87 -3.73 -1.46
C LYS A 196 23.24 -4.77 -0.42
N GLU A 197 22.26 -5.42 0.20
CA GLU A 197 22.52 -6.47 1.19
C GLU A 197 23.19 -7.69 0.56
N PHE A 198 22.75 -8.13 -0.62
CA PHE A 198 23.40 -9.22 -1.35
C PHE A 198 24.85 -8.90 -1.71
N LEU A 199 25.12 -7.69 -2.23
CA LEU A 199 26.49 -7.27 -2.53
C LEU A 199 27.38 -7.22 -1.28
N HIS A 200 26.83 -6.76 -0.15
CA HIS A 200 27.55 -6.76 1.12
C HIS A 200 27.84 -8.18 1.62
N ALA A 201 26.88 -9.09 1.53
CA ALA A 201 27.06 -10.50 1.90
C ALA A 201 28.11 -11.19 1.02
N ILE A 202 28.11 -10.92 -0.29
CA ILE A 202 29.13 -11.42 -1.22
C ILE A 202 30.51 -10.88 -0.85
N GLN A 203 30.64 -9.58 -0.59
CA GLN A 203 31.93 -8.98 -0.20
C GLN A 203 32.48 -9.60 1.08
N LEU A 204 31.64 -9.80 2.10
CA LEU A 204 32.05 -10.46 3.34
C LEU A 204 32.53 -11.89 3.12
N ALA A 205 31.85 -12.65 2.25
CA ALA A 205 32.26 -14.01 1.92
C ALA A 205 33.63 -14.05 1.22
N PHE A 206 33.92 -13.07 0.35
CA PHE A 206 35.23 -12.93 -0.28
C PHE A 206 36.31 -12.56 0.74
N ASP A 207 36.07 -11.54 1.58
CA ASP A 207 37.03 -11.09 2.59
C ASP A 207 37.37 -12.23 3.57
N GLU A 208 36.39 -13.03 3.98
CA GLU A 208 36.63 -14.22 4.80
C GLU A 208 37.41 -15.30 4.04
N SER A 209 37.13 -15.53 2.74
CA SER A 209 37.84 -16.55 1.95
C SER A 209 39.33 -16.25 1.76
N ASP A 210 39.70 -14.97 1.69
CA ASP A 210 41.09 -14.51 1.63
C ASP A 210 41.82 -14.78 2.96
N ASP A 211 41.13 -14.62 4.10
CA ASP A 211 41.66 -14.95 5.43
C ASP A 211 41.92 -16.46 5.60
N TRP A 212 41.18 -17.32 4.88
CA TRP A 212 41.40 -18.78 4.87
C TRP A 212 42.39 -19.26 3.79
N GLY A 213 42.96 -18.36 2.97
CA GLY A 213 43.89 -18.72 1.89
C GLY A 213 43.24 -19.48 0.74
N LEU A 214 41.94 -19.28 0.51
CA LEU A 214 41.14 -19.93 -0.55
C LEU A 214 40.97 -19.05 -1.79
N SER A 215 41.77 -17.99 -1.94
CA SER A 215 41.66 -16.98 -3.00
C SER A 215 41.56 -17.56 -4.43
N GLY A 216 42.21 -18.68 -4.71
CA GLY A 216 42.17 -19.33 -6.04
C GLY A 216 40.91 -20.15 -6.36
N LEU A 217 39.95 -20.30 -5.43
CA LEU A 217 38.74 -21.10 -5.63
C LEU A 217 37.57 -20.30 -6.25
N PHE A 218 37.59 -18.98 -6.11
CA PHE A 218 36.52 -18.09 -6.61
C PHE A 218 36.90 -17.28 -7.85
N ASP A 219 38.18 -17.27 -8.24
CA ASP A 219 38.64 -16.62 -9.47
C ASP A 219 37.93 -17.14 -10.73
N ASN A 220 37.50 -18.41 -10.74
CA ASN A 220 36.73 -19.01 -11.85
C ASN A 220 35.21 -18.80 -11.76
N VAL A 221 34.68 -18.25 -10.66
CA VAL A 221 33.23 -18.00 -10.48
C VAL A 221 32.83 -16.64 -11.07
N LEU A 222 33.79 -15.73 -11.24
CA LEU A 222 33.59 -14.40 -11.80
C LEU A 222 33.83 -14.33 -13.32
N ASP A 223 34.46 -15.35 -13.92
CA ASP A 223 34.96 -15.27 -15.30
C ASP A 223 34.12 -16.00 -16.37
N ASP A 224 33.14 -16.86 -16.04
CA ASP A 224 32.30 -17.50 -17.07
C ASP A 224 30.83 -17.71 -16.64
N ASP A 225 29.93 -17.05 -17.37
CA ASP A 225 28.54 -17.43 -17.73
C ASP A 225 27.48 -17.81 -16.66
N LEU A 226 27.77 -17.76 -15.36
CA LEU A 226 26.76 -18.10 -14.31
C LEU A 226 25.93 -16.92 -13.80
N TYR A 227 26.40 -15.68 -13.99
CA TYR A 227 25.69 -14.47 -13.55
C TYR A 227 24.41 -14.12 -14.36
N PRO A 228 24.34 -14.34 -15.69
CA PRO A 228 23.10 -14.11 -16.44
C PRO A 228 21.96 -15.07 -16.02
N HIS A 229 22.28 -16.29 -15.59
CA HIS A 229 21.27 -17.31 -15.32
C HIS A 229 20.65 -17.27 -13.92
N MET A 230 21.31 -16.66 -12.93
CA MET A 230 20.59 -16.30 -11.69
C MET A 230 19.54 -15.21 -11.91
N LEU A 231 19.61 -14.46 -13.02
CA LEU A 231 18.70 -13.38 -13.36
C LEU A 231 17.51 -13.81 -14.24
N GLU A 232 17.57 -14.98 -14.88
CA GLU A 232 16.40 -15.57 -15.59
C GLU A 232 15.39 -16.23 -14.64
N LEU A 233 15.65 -16.21 -13.33
CA LEU A 233 14.76 -16.69 -12.27
C LEU A 233 13.98 -15.55 -11.56
N PHE A 234 14.03 -14.29 -12.02
CA PHE A 234 13.44 -13.11 -11.35
C PHE A 234 12.61 -12.16 -12.23
#